data_AF-A0A3C1UIN3-F1
#
_entry.id   AF-A0A3C1UIN3-F1
#
_cell.length_a   1.000
_cell.length_b   1.000
_cell.length_c   1.000
_cell.angle_alpha   90.00
_cell.angle_beta   90.00
_cell.angle_gamma   90.00
#
_symmetry.space_group_name_H-M   'P 1'
#
loop_
_entity.id
_entity.type
_entity.pdbx_description
1 polymer ?
#
loop_
_entity_poly.entity_id
_entity_poly.type
_entity_poly.pdbx_seq_one_letter_code
_entity_poly.pdbx_strand_id
1 'polypeptide(L)'
;RDRTRGWFYTLLVLGVALFDKSPYKNVIVNGLILAEDGKKMSKSLKNYPDLMETVDRYSADALRYFFMSSPAVKGEEVRFSERSVDEVLKKLLMRLNNVYSFYALYADNLPAHNKSSNVLDRWILARLTQTGDTITRALGAFLLDKAARPIDEFIEDLSVWYVRRSRDRFKSDDAADRSAAIATMRYVLFEFSVLIAPFMPFMAEDIYQKVKTEKDVESVHLRDWPVCENYDADIISAMSVARKVVENSLALRAKAGIKVRQPLAQLTIKTDIKDQDLLSVIADEVNVKKVLVDRNLTEEAVLDLILTPELMEEGKLRELTRAIQEVRKEMKFNPQDKASMEFSGNDDVVSFVKKYGDELAKKTNLGSTPVLNVDTVGQSIVAEDLTLTIRLVKI
;
A
#
# COMPACT_ATOMS: atom_id res chain seq x y z
N ARG A 1 5.51 -36.17 5.81
CA ARG A 1 5.09 -37.52 5.32
C ARG A 1 5.77 -38.66 6.08
N ASP A 2 7.06 -38.52 6.39
CA ASP A 2 7.90 -39.55 7.04
C ASP A 2 7.41 -40.02 8.43
N ARG A 3 6.56 -39.24 9.11
CA ARG A 3 6.06 -39.54 10.47
C ARG A 3 4.74 -40.32 10.51
N THR A 4 4.06 -40.53 9.37
CA THR A 4 2.76 -41.23 9.33
C THR A 4 2.88 -42.71 9.66
N ARG A 5 3.92 -43.38 9.18
CA ARG A 5 4.18 -44.80 9.48
C ARG A 5 4.86 -45.05 10.82
N GLY A 6 5.48 -44.01 11.40
CA GLY A 6 6.16 -44.08 12.69
C GLY A 6 5.30 -43.49 13.79
N TRP A 7 5.63 -42.27 14.18
CA TRP A 7 5.08 -41.59 15.35
C TRP A 7 3.54 -41.57 15.42
N PHE A 8 2.86 -41.18 14.33
CA PHE A 8 1.39 -41.09 14.34
C PHE A 8 0.73 -42.45 14.49
N TYR A 9 1.29 -43.49 13.86
CA TYR A 9 0.80 -44.86 13.98
C TYR A 9 1.01 -45.40 15.40
N THR A 10 2.22 -45.29 15.95
CA THR A 10 2.53 -45.76 17.30
C THR A 10 1.65 -45.08 18.35
N LEU A 11 1.46 -43.75 18.25
CA LEU A 11 0.58 -43.04 19.17
C LEU A 11 -0.88 -43.49 19.04
N LEU A 12 -1.38 -43.74 17.83
CA LEU A 12 -2.75 -44.22 17.62
C LEU A 12 -2.95 -45.59 18.25
N VAL A 13 -2.02 -46.53 18.01
CA VAL A 13 -2.07 -47.87 18.59
C VAL A 13 -2.07 -47.80 20.11
N LEU A 14 -1.18 -47.00 20.71
CA LEU A 14 -1.13 -46.84 22.17
C LEU A 14 -2.40 -46.18 22.72
N GLY A 15 -2.91 -45.14 22.06
CA GLY A 15 -4.13 -44.44 22.48
C GLY A 15 -5.34 -45.37 22.50
N VAL A 16 -5.52 -46.18 21.47
CA VAL A 16 -6.62 -47.14 21.38
C VAL A 16 -6.42 -48.30 22.36
N ALA A 17 -5.22 -48.88 22.42
CA ALA A 17 -4.97 -50.03 23.29
C ALA A 17 -5.07 -49.71 24.79
N LEU A 18 -4.68 -48.50 25.20
CA LEU A 18 -4.66 -48.11 26.61
C LEU A 18 -5.92 -47.35 27.06
N PHE A 19 -6.56 -46.60 26.16
CA PHE A 19 -7.61 -45.64 26.51
C PHE A 19 -8.86 -45.73 25.62
N ASP A 20 -8.91 -46.66 24.67
CA ASP A 20 -10.00 -46.83 23.70
C ASP A 20 -10.33 -45.54 22.94
N LYS A 21 -9.32 -44.68 22.71
CA LYS A 21 -9.49 -43.37 22.06
C LYS A 21 -8.29 -43.01 21.19
N SER A 22 -8.56 -42.35 20.06
CA SER A 22 -7.51 -41.71 19.27
C SER A 22 -6.86 -40.57 20.08
N PRO A 23 -5.51 -40.45 20.08
CA PRO A 23 -4.81 -39.37 20.79
C PRO A 23 -4.96 -38.00 20.10
N TYR A 24 -5.52 -37.95 18.90
CA TYR A 24 -5.76 -36.73 18.14
C TYR A 24 -7.09 -36.78 17.39
N LYS A 25 -7.69 -35.60 17.18
CA LYS A 25 -8.87 -35.43 16.32
C LYS A 25 -8.49 -35.23 14.85
N ASN A 26 -7.39 -34.51 14.61
CA ASN A 26 -6.87 -34.21 13.28
C ASN A 26 -5.35 -34.42 13.24
N VAL A 27 -4.82 -34.92 12.13
CA VAL A 27 -3.38 -35.03 11.87
C VAL A 27 -3.03 -34.22 10.65
N ILE A 28 -2.21 -33.19 10.82
CA ILE A 28 -1.78 -32.30 9.74
C ILE A 28 -0.31 -32.63 9.43
N VAL A 29 0.00 -32.78 8.15
CA VAL A 29 1.33 -33.17 7.69
C VAL A 29 1.84 -32.17 6.67
N ASN A 30 2.90 -31.45 7.05
CA ASN A 30 3.58 -30.53 6.16
C ASN A 30 4.53 -31.27 5.20
N GLY A 31 4.86 -30.58 4.11
CA GLY A 31 5.81 -31.01 3.11
C GLY A 31 7.24 -30.82 3.56
N LEU A 32 8.18 -31.23 2.72
CA LEU A 32 9.59 -31.14 3.02
C LEU A 32 10.16 -29.81 2.52
N ILE A 33 10.99 -29.20 3.35
CA ILE A 33 11.81 -28.07 2.93
C ILE A 33 13.09 -28.63 2.29
N LEU A 34 13.31 -28.24 1.04
CA LEU A 34 14.46 -28.59 0.23
C LEU A 34 15.42 -27.40 0.21
N ALA A 35 16.71 -27.70 0.04
CA ALA A 35 17.71 -26.70 -0.27
C ALA A 35 17.41 -26.04 -1.63
N GLU A 36 18.09 -24.92 -1.92
CA GLU A 36 17.90 -24.18 -3.17
C GLU A 36 18.20 -25.04 -4.42
N ASP A 37 19.14 -25.97 -4.30
CA ASP A 37 19.48 -26.97 -5.34
C ASP A 37 18.46 -28.12 -5.47
N GLY A 38 17.39 -28.10 -4.68
CA GLY A 38 16.32 -29.10 -4.67
C GLY A 38 16.64 -30.37 -3.89
N LYS A 39 17.80 -30.49 -3.25
CA LYS A 39 18.11 -31.65 -2.39
C LYS A 39 17.48 -31.50 -1.01
N LYS A 40 17.22 -32.63 -0.36
CA LYS A 40 16.79 -32.65 1.05
C LYS A 40 17.86 -31.96 1.90
N MET A 41 17.43 -31.01 2.75
CA MET A 41 18.33 -30.38 3.71
C MET A 41 18.86 -31.42 4.70
N SER A 42 20.17 -31.43 4.95
CA SER A 42 20.76 -32.31 5.96
C SER A 42 21.97 -31.68 6.65
N LYS A 43 22.13 -32.01 7.93
CA LYS A 43 23.28 -31.58 8.75
C LYS A 43 24.62 -32.03 8.16
N SER A 44 24.65 -33.21 7.52
CA SER A 44 25.87 -33.75 6.91
C SER A 44 26.24 -33.00 5.62
N LEU A 45 25.25 -32.56 4.84
CA LEU A 45 25.48 -31.82 3.60
C LEU A 45 25.70 -30.32 3.85
N LYS A 46 25.33 -29.80 5.03
CA LYS A 46 25.37 -28.37 5.37
C LYS A 46 24.76 -27.49 4.27
N ASN A 47 23.73 -28.01 3.59
CA ASN A 47 23.08 -27.40 2.43
C ASN A 47 21.87 -26.55 2.82
N TYR A 48 21.90 -25.94 4.01
CA TYR A 48 20.86 -25.06 4.51
C TYR A 48 21.49 -23.93 5.30
N PRO A 49 20.95 -22.71 5.22
CA PRO A 49 21.47 -21.59 6.00
C PRO A 49 21.13 -21.77 7.48
N ASP A 50 21.94 -21.19 8.35
CA ASP A 50 21.65 -21.19 9.77
C ASP A 50 20.33 -20.45 10.05
N LEU A 51 19.49 -21.04 10.90
CA LEU A 51 18.17 -20.50 11.19
C LEU A 51 18.26 -19.14 11.88
N MET A 52 19.13 -19.00 12.87
CA MET A 52 19.24 -17.76 13.63
C MET A 52 19.89 -16.69 12.78
N GLU A 53 20.89 -17.04 11.98
CA GLU A 53 21.48 -16.09 11.02
C GLU A 53 20.44 -15.59 9.99
N THR A 54 19.54 -16.46 9.53
CA THR A 54 18.43 -16.08 8.64
C THR A 54 17.45 -15.15 9.35
N VAL A 55 17.11 -15.43 10.61
CA VAL A 55 16.21 -14.60 11.42
C VAL A 55 16.81 -13.23 11.68
N ASP A 56 18.10 -13.17 12.03
CA ASP A 56 18.82 -11.93 12.30
C ASP A 56 18.94 -11.06 11.04
N ARG A 57 19.10 -11.69 9.87
CA ARG A 57 19.19 -10.98 8.58
C ARG A 57 17.84 -10.53 8.04
N TYR A 58 16.79 -11.35 8.15
CA TYR A 58 15.54 -11.14 7.41
C TYR A 58 14.29 -10.93 8.26
N SER A 59 14.38 -11.03 9.59
CA SER A 59 13.26 -11.08 10.56
C SER A 59 12.61 -12.46 10.72
N ALA A 60 12.29 -12.79 11.97
CA ALA A 60 11.51 -13.97 12.34
C ALA A 60 10.12 -13.95 11.68
N ASP A 61 9.49 -12.78 11.58
CA ASP A 61 8.16 -12.66 10.98
C ASP A 61 8.17 -12.91 9.47
N ALA A 62 9.20 -12.43 8.77
CA ALA A 62 9.33 -12.69 7.34
C ALA A 62 9.50 -14.20 7.07
N LEU A 63 10.32 -14.87 7.90
CA LEU A 63 10.52 -16.31 7.80
C LEU A 63 9.24 -17.11 8.11
N ARG A 64 8.51 -16.73 9.18
CA ARG A 64 7.23 -17.35 9.54
C ARG A 64 6.20 -17.19 8.42
N TYR A 65 6.02 -15.96 7.93
CA TYR A 65 5.09 -15.67 6.85
C TYR A 65 5.47 -16.42 5.57
N PHE A 66 6.75 -16.47 5.21
CA PHE A 66 7.24 -17.25 4.07
C PHE A 66 6.79 -18.71 4.17
N PHE A 67 7.01 -19.38 5.30
CA PHE A 67 6.59 -20.78 5.44
C PHE A 67 5.08 -20.94 5.43
N MET A 68 4.34 -20.08 6.15
CA MET A 68 2.88 -20.19 6.25
C MET A 68 2.16 -19.90 4.93
N SER A 69 2.74 -19.05 4.08
CA SER A 69 2.23 -18.77 2.72
C SER A 69 2.71 -19.77 1.67
N SER A 70 3.68 -20.63 2.00
CA SER A 70 4.25 -21.59 1.07
C SER A 70 3.40 -22.86 0.93
N PRO A 71 3.51 -23.59 -0.20
CA PRO A 71 2.89 -24.91 -0.37
C PRO A 71 3.32 -25.97 0.66
N ALA A 72 4.36 -25.71 1.47
CA ALA A 72 4.82 -26.64 2.51
C ALA A 72 3.72 -26.97 3.52
N VAL A 73 2.85 -26.01 3.84
CA VAL A 73 1.71 -26.24 4.75
C VAL A 73 0.62 -27.13 4.14
N LYS A 74 0.68 -27.38 2.82
CA LYS A 74 -0.22 -28.30 2.09
C LYS A 74 0.39 -29.69 1.87
N GLY A 75 1.55 -29.98 2.45
CA GLY A 75 2.23 -31.26 2.23
C GLY A 75 3.13 -31.30 1.00
N GLU A 76 3.27 -30.19 0.27
CA GLU A 76 4.09 -30.08 -0.94
C GLU A 76 5.55 -29.72 -0.60
N GLU A 77 6.48 -30.13 -1.45
CA GLU A 77 7.89 -29.79 -1.25
C GLU A 77 8.16 -28.33 -1.66
N VAL A 78 8.94 -27.62 -0.84
CA VAL A 78 9.29 -26.21 -1.10
C VAL A 78 10.80 -26.06 -1.07
N ARG A 79 11.35 -25.43 -2.11
CA ARG A 79 12.76 -25.03 -2.14
C ARG A 79 12.92 -23.74 -1.36
N PHE A 80 13.69 -23.80 -0.29
CA PHE A 80 14.03 -22.63 0.50
C PHE A 80 15.08 -21.79 -0.23
N SER A 81 14.84 -20.48 -0.30
CA SER A 81 15.83 -19.49 -0.73
C SER A 81 15.71 -18.28 0.19
N GLU A 82 16.84 -17.80 0.72
CA GLU A 82 16.89 -16.59 1.54
C GLU A 82 16.35 -15.37 0.78
N ARG A 83 16.51 -15.35 -0.55
CA ARG A 83 15.94 -14.31 -1.42
C ARG A 83 14.42 -14.23 -1.28
N SER A 84 13.72 -15.37 -1.18
CA SER A 84 12.26 -15.36 -1.02
C SER A 84 11.85 -14.79 0.34
N VAL A 85 12.65 -15.00 1.38
CA VAL A 85 12.41 -14.41 2.71
C VAL A 85 12.69 -12.90 2.69
N ASP A 86 13.77 -12.47 2.03
CA ASP A 86 14.09 -11.06 1.79
C ASP A 86 12.99 -10.32 1.03
N GLU A 87 12.37 -10.97 0.05
CA GLU A 87 11.22 -10.41 -0.67
C GLU A 87 10.02 -10.20 0.24
N VAL A 88 9.73 -11.11 1.18
CA VAL A 88 8.68 -10.92 2.20
C VAL A 88 9.02 -9.73 3.10
N LEU A 89 10.26 -9.64 3.60
CA LEU A 89 10.72 -8.51 4.41
C LEU A 89 10.48 -7.17 3.69
N LYS A 90 10.96 -7.05 2.44
CA LYS A 90 10.94 -5.80 1.68
C LYS A 90 9.55 -5.42 1.17
N LYS A 91 8.80 -6.37 0.63
CA LYS A 91 7.51 -6.10 -0.01
C LYS A 91 6.37 -6.00 0.99
N LEU A 92 6.46 -6.72 2.11
CA LEU A 92 5.37 -6.84 3.07
C LEU A 92 5.68 -6.09 4.37
N LEU A 93 6.71 -6.49 5.13
CA LEU A 93 6.98 -5.91 6.45
C LEU A 93 7.40 -4.44 6.36
N MET A 94 8.34 -4.10 5.48
CA MET A 94 8.77 -2.72 5.29
C MET A 94 7.64 -1.83 4.75
N ARG A 95 6.79 -2.37 3.87
CA ARG A 95 5.62 -1.65 3.34
C ARG A 95 4.60 -1.34 4.43
N LEU A 96 4.28 -2.32 5.27
CA LEU A 96 3.39 -2.13 6.42
C LEU A 96 3.98 -1.14 7.43
N ASN A 97 5.29 -1.21 7.70
CA ASN A 97 5.96 -0.23 8.56
C ASN A 97 5.91 1.19 7.96
N ASN A 98 6.07 1.36 6.65
CA ASN A 98 5.92 2.65 5.99
C ASN A 98 4.49 3.20 6.11
N VAL A 99 3.49 2.31 6.03
CA VAL A 99 2.08 2.66 6.24
C VAL A 99 1.86 3.18 7.66
N TYR A 100 2.35 2.47 8.68
CA TYR A 100 2.30 2.94 10.07
C TYR A 100 3.07 4.26 10.25
N SER A 101 4.28 4.36 9.70
CA SER A 101 5.13 5.56 9.80
C SER A 101 4.42 6.78 9.22
N PHE A 102 3.71 6.63 8.10
CA PHE A 102 2.88 7.69 7.54
C PHE A 102 1.75 8.10 8.50
N TYR A 103 1.02 7.13 9.05
CA TYR A 103 -0.03 7.40 10.04
C TYR A 103 0.51 8.14 11.27
N ALA A 104 1.66 7.71 11.80
CA ALA A 104 2.28 8.30 12.99
C ALA A 104 2.64 9.79 12.83
N LEU A 105 2.85 10.29 11.61
CA LEU A 105 3.08 11.71 11.35
C LEU A 105 1.85 12.59 11.65
N TYR A 106 0.66 11.99 11.67
CA TYR A 106 -0.62 12.69 11.83
C TYR A 106 -1.43 12.17 13.01
N ALA A 107 -0.92 11.19 13.74
CA ALA A 107 -1.62 10.57 14.86
C ALA A 107 -1.90 11.64 15.92
N ASP A 108 -3.18 11.96 16.07
CA ASP A 108 -3.74 12.74 17.16
C ASP A 108 -4.62 11.76 17.94
N ASN A 109 -4.67 11.81 19.27
CA ASN A 109 -5.24 10.79 20.19
C ASN A 109 -6.77 10.56 20.05
N LEU A 110 -7.25 10.43 18.82
CA LEU A 110 -8.61 10.31 18.39
C LEU A 110 -9.09 8.87 18.58
N PRO A 111 -10.37 8.70 18.97
CA PRO A 111 -10.95 7.37 19.01
C PRO A 111 -10.97 6.77 17.60
N ALA A 112 -10.64 5.48 17.51
CA ALA A 112 -10.77 4.74 16.26
C ALA A 112 -12.26 4.61 15.92
N HIS A 113 -12.60 4.68 14.64
CA HIS A 113 -13.97 4.42 14.18
C HIS A 113 -13.97 3.55 12.93
N ASN A 114 -15.09 2.86 12.74
CA ASN A 114 -15.31 1.95 11.62
C ASN A 114 -16.45 2.42 10.71
N LYS A 115 -16.73 3.73 10.68
CA LYS A 115 -17.82 4.32 9.90
C LYS A 115 -17.38 5.64 9.29
N SER A 116 -17.41 5.72 7.98
CA SER A 116 -17.09 6.93 7.24
C SER A 116 -18.04 7.07 6.04
N SER A 117 -18.31 8.31 5.64
CA SER A 117 -19.00 8.61 4.39
C SER A 117 -18.07 8.51 3.18
N ASN A 118 -16.77 8.71 3.37
CA ASN A 118 -15.79 8.73 2.29
C ASN A 118 -15.67 7.35 1.62
N VAL A 119 -15.71 7.33 0.29
CA VAL A 119 -15.67 6.10 -0.52
C VAL A 119 -14.44 5.23 -0.26
N LEU A 120 -13.26 5.83 -0.05
CA LEU A 120 -12.02 5.09 0.19
C LEU A 120 -11.98 4.49 1.59
N ASP A 121 -12.53 5.19 2.59
CA ASP A 121 -12.67 4.69 3.95
C ASP A 121 -13.65 3.52 3.99
N ARG A 122 -14.83 3.67 3.37
CA ARG A 122 -15.82 2.59 3.23
C ARG A 122 -15.19 1.36 2.57
N TRP A 123 -14.46 1.59 1.47
CA TRP A 123 -13.79 0.52 0.74
C TRP A 123 -12.70 -0.19 1.58
N ILE A 124 -11.79 0.54 2.25
CA ILE A 124 -10.73 -0.12 3.02
C ILE A 124 -11.26 -0.86 4.25
N LEU A 125 -12.33 -0.34 4.88
CA LEU A 125 -13.01 -1.02 5.98
C LEU A 125 -13.68 -2.31 5.49
N ALA A 126 -14.38 -2.27 4.35
CA ALA A 126 -14.95 -3.47 3.74
C ALA A 126 -13.86 -4.50 3.37
N ARG A 127 -12.72 -4.04 2.81
CA ARG A 127 -11.56 -4.89 2.49
C ARG A 127 -10.92 -5.50 3.72
N LEU A 128 -10.83 -4.77 4.83
CA LEU A 128 -10.33 -5.30 6.10
C LEU A 128 -11.22 -6.45 6.61
N THR A 129 -12.54 -6.23 6.63
CA THR A 129 -13.50 -7.25 7.05
C THR A 129 -13.49 -8.46 6.11
N GLN A 130 -13.41 -8.26 4.78
CA GLN A 130 -13.27 -9.36 3.82
C GLN A 130 -11.97 -10.15 4.01
N THR A 131 -10.88 -9.45 4.30
CA THR A 131 -9.59 -10.07 4.62
C THR A 131 -9.70 -10.92 5.87
N GLY A 132 -10.28 -10.37 6.93
CA GLY A 132 -10.56 -11.09 8.17
C GLY A 132 -11.47 -12.31 7.98
N ASP A 133 -12.54 -12.21 7.20
CA ASP A 133 -13.45 -13.32 6.88
C ASP A 133 -12.69 -14.47 6.20
N THR A 134 -11.88 -14.12 5.20
CA THR A 134 -11.06 -15.08 4.43
C THR A 134 -10.05 -15.78 5.34
N ILE A 135 -9.34 -15.03 6.18
CA ILE A 135 -8.38 -15.57 7.15
C ILE A 135 -9.10 -16.50 8.14
N THR A 136 -10.23 -16.05 8.69
CA THR A 136 -11.01 -16.79 9.70
C THR A 136 -11.47 -18.14 9.15
N ARG A 137 -12.08 -18.16 7.97
CA ARG A 137 -12.55 -19.40 7.32
C ARG A 137 -11.39 -20.33 7.00
N ALA A 138 -10.28 -19.79 6.49
CA ALA A 138 -9.12 -20.58 6.12
C ALA A 138 -8.42 -21.18 7.34
N LEU A 139 -8.24 -20.42 8.43
CA LEU A 139 -7.69 -20.92 9.69
C LEU A 139 -8.59 -21.99 10.31
N GLY A 140 -9.92 -21.78 10.31
CA GLY A 140 -10.89 -22.78 10.78
C GLY A 140 -10.86 -24.10 10.00
N ALA A 141 -10.43 -24.05 8.73
CA ALA A 141 -10.25 -25.21 7.86
C ALA A 141 -8.80 -25.75 7.82
N PHE A 142 -7.89 -25.22 8.65
CA PHE A 142 -6.45 -25.54 8.65
C PHE A 142 -5.72 -25.27 7.32
N LEU A 143 -6.21 -24.34 6.50
CA LEU A 143 -5.63 -23.94 5.22
C LEU A 143 -4.74 -22.70 5.38
N LEU A 144 -3.55 -22.89 5.97
CA LEU A 144 -2.65 -21.79 6.34
C LEU A 144 -2.18 -20.94 5.14
N ASP A 145 -1.97 -21.55 3.97
CA ASP A 145 -1.56 -20.84 2.75
C ASP A 145 -2.65 -19.87 2.27
N LYS A 146 -3.91 -20.31 2.34
CA LYS A 146 -5.07 -19.49 2.00
C LYS A 146 -5.33 -18.40 3.02
N ALA A 147 -5.01 -18.66 4.29
CA ALA A 147 -5.10 -17.67 5.35
C ALA A 147 -3.99 -16.61 5.24
N ALA A 148 -2.77 -17.00 4.84
CA ALA A 148 -1.66 -16.06 4.70
C ALA A 148 -1.76 -15.16 3.46
N ARG A 149 -2.29 -15.68 2.35
CA ARG A 149 -2.38 -14.96 1.05
C ARG A 149 -3.03 -13.56 1.11
N PRO A 150 -4.23 -13.37 1.70
CA PRO A 150 -4.90 -12.07 1.67
C PRO A 150 -4.18 -10.97 2.47
N ILE A 151 -3.18 -11.32 3.29
CA ILE A 151 -2.39 -10.35 4.06
C ILE A 151 -1.57 -9.44 3.12
N ASP A 152 -0.85 -10.01 2.14
CA ASP A 152 -0.06 -9.22 1.18
C ASP A 152 -0.97 -8.34 0.32
N GLU A 153 -2.06 -8.92 -0.20
CA GLU A 153 -3.08 -8.22 -1.00
C GLU A 153 -3.66 -7.02 -0.23
N PHE A 154 -3.98 -7.20 1.06
CA PHE A 154 -4.49 -6.11 1.88
C PHE A 154 -3.45 -5.04 2.17
N ILE A 155 -2.19 -5.40 2.44
CA ILE A 155 -1.12 -4.42 2.67
C ILE A 155 -0.85 -3.60 1.41
N GLU A 156 -0.91 -4.23 0.23
CA GLU A 156 -0.86 -3.52 -1.05
C GLU A 156 -2.03 -2.56 -1.23
N ASP A 157 -3.26 -3.02 -0.99
CA ASP A 157 -4.47 -2.19 -1.03
C ASP A 157 -4.37 -0.98 -0.09
N LEU A 158 -3.92 -1.22 1.15
CA LEU A 158 -3.76 -0.21 2.17
C LEU A 158 -2.70 0.81 1.78
N SER A 159 -1.57 0.37 1.24
CA SER A 159 -0.44 1.25 0.92
C SER A 159 -0.61 2.01 -0.40
N VAL A 160 -0.88 1.28 -1.49
CA VAL A 160 -0.80 1.79 -2.86
C VAL A 160 -2.08 2.52 -3.28
N TRP A 161 -3.23 2.12 -2.73
CA TRP A 161 -4.51 2.75 -3.02
C TRP A 161 -5.00 3.60 -1.87
N TYR A 162 -5.26 3.03 -0.69
CA TYR A 162 -5.87 3.81 0.38
C TYR A 162 -4.98 4.95 0.88
N VAL A 163 -3.78 4.64 1.40
CA VAL A 163 -2.89 5.66 1.97
C VAL A 163 -2.50 6.67 0.91
N ARG A 164 -2.04 6.25 -0.28
CA ARG A 164 -1.62 7.16 -1.35
C ARG A 164 -2.72 8.15 -1.74
N ARG A 165 -3.97 7.69 -1.86
CA ARG A 165 -5.12 8.52 -2.26
C ARG A 165 -5.67 9.37 -1.12
N SER A 166 -5.48 8.94 0.11
CA SER A 166 -5.97 9.66 1.28
C SER A 166 -4.97 10.67 1.83
N ARG A 167 -3.72 10.76 1.33
CA ARG A 167 -2.66 11.63 1.90
C ARG A 167 -3.09 13.09 2.09
N ASP A 168 -3.85 13.63 1.13
CA ASP A 168 -4.30 15.02 1.20
C ASP A 168 -5.39 15.21 2.26
N ARG A 169 -6.17 14.17 2.56
CA ARG A 169 -7.16 14.17 3.66
C ARG A 169 -6.49 14.28 5.03
N PHE A 170 -5.36 13.60 5.23
CA PHE A 170 -4.55 13.74 6.46
C PHE A 170 -3.97 15.15 6.66
N LYS A 171 -3.86 15.94 5.58
CA LYS A 171 -3.36 17.32 5.58
C LYS A 171 -4.47 18.36 5.33
N SER A 172 -5.72 17.91 5.24
CA SER A 172 -6.84 18.77 4.84
C SER A 172 -7.07 19.86 5.87
N ASP A 173 -7.45 21.05 5.41
CA ASP A 173 -7.93 22.14 6.29
C ASP A 173 -9.32 21.81 6.86
N ASP A 174 -10.07 20.90 6.22
CA ASP A 174 -11.31 20.35 6.76
C ASP A 174 -10.99 19.42 7.95
N ALA A 175 -11.23 19.93 9.16
CA ALA A 175 -10.98 19.20 10.39
C ALA A 175 -11.82 17.93 10.53
N ALA A 176 -13.03 17.89 9.98
CA ALA A 176 -13.90 16.72 10.07
C ALA A 176 -13.39 15.59 9.17
N ASP A 177 -13.06 15.89 7.92
CA ASP A 177 -12.50 14.89 6.99
C ASP A 177 -11.13 14.39 7.45
N ARG A 178 -10.26 15.30 7.93
CA ARG A 178 -8.95 14.95 8.49
C ARG A 178 -9.08 14.00 9.67
N SER A 179 -9.97 14.31 10.62
CA SER A 179 -10.22 13.46 11.79
C SER A 179 -10.81 12.11 11.37
N ALA A 180 -11.71 12.09 10.39
CA ALA A 180 -12.31 10.86 9.87
C ALA A 180 -11.26 9.92 9.25
N ALA A 181 -10.34 10.46 8.44
CA ALA A 181 -9.26 9.70 7.81
C ALA A 181 -8.28 9.11 8.84
N ILE A 182 -7.85 9.93 9.82
CA ILE A 182 -6.94 9.50 10.89
C ILE A 182 -7.56 8.38 11.73
N ALA A 183 -8.80 8.56 12.16
CA ALA A 183 -9.47 7.58 13.01
C ALA A 183 -9.85 6.28 12.28
N THR A 184 -10.19 6.34 10.98
CA THR A 184 -10.34 5.14 10.13
C THR A 184 -9.02 4.38 10.03
N MET A 185 -7.91 5.10 9.80
CA MET A 185 -6.60 4.49 9.66
C MET A 185 -6.14 3.82 10.96
N ARG A 186 -6.39 4.46 12.11
CA ARG A 186 -6.15 3.86 13.42
C ARG A 186 -6.93 2.56 13.60
N TYR A 187 -8.22 2.56 13.27
CA TYR A 187 -9.07 1.36 13.33
C TYR A 187 -8.51 0.24 12.45
N VAL A 188 -8.16 0.56 11.20
CA VAL A 188 -7.61 -0.41 10.26
C VAL A 188 -6.31 -1.03 10.79
N LEU A 189 -5.36 -0.22 11.27
CA LEU A 189 -4.11 -0.72 11.84
C LEU A 189 -4.35 -1.58 13.09
N PHE A 190 -5.28 -1.16 13.95
CA PHE A 190 -5.59 -1.88 15.19
C PHE A 190 -6.19 -3.25 14.91
N GLU A 191 -7.23 -3.33 14.08
CA GLU A 191 -7.86 -4.61 13.73
C GLU A 191 -6.93 -5.50 12.89
N PHE A 192 -6.19 -4.92 11.96
CA PHE A 192 -5.29 -5.68 11.11
C PHE A 192 -4.13 -6.30 11.91
N SER A 193 -3.64 -5.63 12.96
CA SER A 193 -2.61 -6.21 13.84
C SER A 193 -3.04 -7.54 14.46
N VAL A 194 -4.31 -7.69 14.81
CA VAL A 194 -4.86 -8.95 15.35
C VAL A 194 -4.96 -10.03 14.29
N LEU A 195 -5.41 -9.68 13.08
CA LEU A 195 -5.52 -10.63 11.97
C LEU A 195 -4.16 -11.22 11.57
N ILE A 196 -3.08 -10.43 11.65
CA ILE A 196 -1.73 -10.88 11.28
C ILE A 196 -0.97 -11.53 12.45
N ALA A 197 -1.43 -11.42 13.69
CA ALA A 197 -0.73 -11.94 14.88
C ALA A 197 -0.34 -13.43 14.81
N PRO A 198 -1.16 -14.35 14.24
CA PRO A 198 -0.74 -15.75 14.08
C PRO A 198 0.46 -15.93 13.14
N PHE A 199 0.60 -15.05 12.16
CA PHE A 199 1.59 -15.13 11.08
C PHE A 199 2.86 -14.35 11.42
N MET A 200 2.69 -13.10 11.85
CA MET A 200 3.75 -12.13 12.11
C MET A 200 3.60 -11.53 13.53
N PRO A 201 3.82 -12.31 14.60
CA PRO A 201 3.54 -11.89 15.96
C PRO A 201 4.30 -10.64 16.41
N PHE A 202 5.54 -10.44 15.97
CA PHE A 202 6.33 -9.29 16.44
C PHE A 202 5.86 -7.98 15.81
N MET A 203 5.58 -7.99 14.50
CA MET A 203 5.00 -6.88 13.75
C MET A 203 3.57 -6.57 14.23
N ALA A 204 2.76 -7.61 14.48
CA ALA A 204 1.44 -7.46 15.05
C ALA A 204 1.49 -6.74 16.39
N GLU A 205 2.31 -7.23 17.31
CA GLU A 205 2.46 -6.64 18.65
C GLU A 205 2.99 -5.22 18.57
N ASP A 206 4.03 -4.95 17.76
CA ASP A 206 4.59 -3.61 17.58
C ASP A 206 3.52 -2.60 17.11
N ILE A 207 2.80 -2.92 16.03
CA ILE A 207 1.73 -2.05 15.52
C ILE A 207 0.63 -1.88 16.57
N TYR A 208 0.19 -2.97 17.20
CA TYR A 208 -0.86 -2.95 18.22
C TYR A 208 -0.48 -2.01 19.37
N GLN A 209 0.72 -2.15 19.95
CA GLN A 209 1.20 -1.27 21.02
C GLN A 209 1.22 0.19 20.61
N LYS A 210 1.58 0.46 19.35
CA LYS A 210 1.67 1.81 18.81
C LYS A 210 0.32 2.48 18.53
N VAL A 211 -0.76 1.70 18.40
CA VAL A 211 -2.10 2.24 18.10
C VAL A 211 -3.16 1.96 19.16
N LYS A 212 -2.88 1.12 20.16
CA LYS A 212 -3.82 0.82 21.26
C LYS A 212 -4.06 2.04 22.16
N THR A 213 -5.10 1.96 22.96
CA THR A 213 -5.41 2.89 24.06
C THR A 213 -5.32 2.18 25.40
N GLU A 214 -5.42 2.93 26.50
CA GLU A 214 -5.45 2.39 27.86
C GLU A 214 -6.64 1.46 28.13
N LYS A 215 -7.69 1.50 27.31
CA LYS A 215 -8.86 0.62 27.43
C LYS A 215 -8.66 -0.74 26.79
N ASP A 216 -7.67 -0.87 25.92
CA ASP A 216 -7.40 -2.09 25.18
C ASP A 216 -6.55 -3.04 26.03
N VAL A 217 -6.67 -4.35 25.78
CA VAL A 217 -5.88 -5.36 26.50
C VAL A 217 -4.38 -5.15 26.27
N GLU A 218 -3.57 -5.65 27.21
CA GLU A 218 -2.13 -5.35 27.27
C GLU A 218 -1.39 -5.64 25.96
N SER A 219 -1.68 -6.77 25.32
CA SER A 219 -1.00 -7.29 24.12
C SER A 219 -2.02 -7.78 23.08
N VAL A 220 -1.64 -7.74 21.79
CA VAL A 220 -2.45 -8.24 20.67
C VAL A 220 -2.79 -9.73 20.86
N HIS A 221 -1.90 -10.47 21.52
CA HIS A 221 -2.02 -11.91 21.74
C HIS A 221 -3.02 -12.28 22.85
N LEU A 222 -3.50 -11.29 23.61
CA LEU A 222 -4.53 -11.46 24.64
C LEU A 222 -5.91 -11.02 24.16
N ARG A 223 -6.03 -10.58 22.91
CA ARG A 223 -7.30 -10.14 22.34
C ARG A 223 -8.08 -11.33 21.78
N ASP A 224 -9.40 -11.27 21.93
CA ASP A 224 -10.30 -12.15 21.20
C ASP A 224 -10.18 -11.92 19.68
N TRP A 225 -10.42 -12.99 18.92
CA TRP A 225 -10.45 -12.92 17.47
C TRP A 225 -11.59 -12.01 17.00
N PRO A 226 -11.36 -11.08 16.06
CA PRO A 226 -12.37 -10.11 15.64
C PRO A 226 -13.50 -10.79 14.86
N VAL A 227 -14.71 -10.26 15.00
CA VAL A 227 -15.85 -10.66 14.16
C VAL A 227 -15.67 -10.03 12.78
N CYS A 228 -15.50 -10.88 11.76
CA CYS A 228 -15.20 -10.46 10.39
C CYS A 228 -16.28 -10.94 9.42
N GLU A 229 -17.53 -10.53 9.63
CA GLU A 229 -18.66 -10.92 8.80
C GLU A 229 -19.38 -9.69 8.25
N ASN A 230 -20.23 -9.87 7.24
CA ASN A 230 -21.11 -8.83 6.69
C ASN A 230 -20.39 -7.56 6.18
N TYR A 231 -19.40 -7.75 5.31
CA TYR A 231 -18.76 -6.63 4.60
C TYR A 231 -19.59 -6.17 3.40
N ASP A 232 -19.44 -4.90 3.02
CA ASP A 232 -20.02 -4.34 1.81
C ASP A 232 -19.32 -4.92 0.58
N ALA A 233 -19.93 -5.94 -0.03
CA ALA A 233 -19.38 -6.60 -1.23
C ALA A 233 -19.50 -5.71 -2.47
N ASP A 234 -20.48 -4.82 -2.50
CA ASP A 234 -20.75 -3.94 -3.64
C ASP A 234 -19.65 -2.89 -3.77
N ILE A 235 -19.20 -2.27 -2.67
CA ILE A 235 -18.08 -1.31 -2.72
C ILE A 235 -16.75 -1.97 -3.11
N ILE A 236 -16.52 -3.22 -2.70
CA ILE A 236 -15.33 -3.98 -3.10
C ILE A 236 -15.36 -4.25 -4.60
N SER A 237 -16.50 -4.74 -5.11
CA SER A 237 -16.70 -5.00 -6.54
C SER A 237 -16.56 -3.71 -7.35
N ALA A 238 -17.22 -2.63 -6.93
CA ALA A 238 -17.17 -1.35 -7.62
C ALA A 238 -15.75 -0.76 -7.66
N MET A 239 -14.99 -0.87 -6.57
CA MET A 239 -13.58 -0.43 -6.55
C MET A 239 -12.70 -1.33 -7.43
N SER A 240 -12.94 -2.64 -7.49
CA SER A 240 -12.24 -3.54 -8.41
C SER A 240 -12.44 -3.11 -9.89
N VAL A 241 -13.68 -2.80 -10.26
CA VAL A 241 -14.00 -2.27 -11.60
C VAL A 241 -13.32 -0.90 -11.82
N ALA A 242 -13.38 0.01 -10.85
CA ALA A 242 -12.76 1.33 -10.94
C ALA A 242 -11.25 1.23 -11.20
N ARG A 243 -10.54 0.35 -10.49
CA ARG A 243 -9.11 0.11 -10.68
C ARG A 243 -8.79 -0.44 -12.05
N LYS A 244 -9.60 -1.37 -12.57
CA LYS A 244 -9.44 -1.91 -13.92
C LYS A 244 -9.64 -0.83 -14.98
N VAL A 245 -10.60 0.06 -14.79
CA VAL A 245 -10.81 1.23 -15.65
C VAL A 245 -9.58 2.14 -15.63
N VAL A 246 -9.02 2.43 -14.44
CA VAL A 246 -7.80 3.23 -14.30
C VAL A 246 -6.63 2.57 -15.04
N GLU A 247 -6.39 1.26 -14.83
CA GLU A 247 -5.32 0.52 -15.49
C GLU A 247 -5.43 0.60 -17.03
N ASN A 248 -6.61 0.29 -17.57
CA ASN A 248 -6.89 0.38 -19.01
C ASN A 248 -6.68 1.81 -19.55
N SER A 249 -7.15 2.81 -18.82
CA SER A 249 -7.04 4.21 -19.22
C SER A 249 -5.59 4.68 -19.21
N LEU A 250 -4.81 4.31 -18.19
CA LEU A 250 -3.38 4.61 -18.12
C LEU A 250 -2.59 3.90 -19.22
N ALA A 251 -2.97 2.67 -19.60
CA ALA A 251 -2.38 1.95 -20.71
C ALA A 251 -2.65 2.65 -22.07
N LEU A 252 -3.89 3.10 -22.30
CA LEU A 252 -4.24 3.90 -23.49
C LEU A 252 -3.43 5.20 -23.54
N ARG A 253 -3.28 5.84 -22.38
CA ARG A 253 -2.52 7.07 -22.23
C ARG A 253 -1.03 6.88 -22.54
N ALA A 254 -0.44 5.80 -22.03
CA ALA A 254 0.93 5.42 -22.33
C ALA A 254 1.13 5.11 -23.82
N LYS A 255 0.18 4.40 -24.44
CA LYS A 255 0.17 4.13 -25.90
C LYS A 255 0.11 5.42 -26.73
N ALA A 256 -0.59 6.43 -26.25
CA ALA A 256 -0.64 7.76 -26.86
C ALA A 256 0.60 8.64 -26.55
N GLY A 257 1.55 8.15 -25.74
CA GLY A 257 2.76 8.89 -25.37
C GLY A 257 2.53 10.06 -24.40
N ILE A 258 1.35 10.16 -23.78
CA ILE A 258 1.03 11.29 -22.91
C ILE A 258 1.32 10.95 -21.44
N LYS A 259 2.25 11.68 -20.81
CA LYS A 259 2.59 11.49 -19.39
C LYS A 259 1.37 11.72 -18.50
N VAL A 260 1.22 10.96 -17.41
CA VAL A 260 0.09 11.10 -16.45
C VAL A 260 0.00 12.50 -15.86
N ARG A 261 1.12 13.20 -15.67
CA ARG A 261 1.14 14.56 -15.09
C ARG A 261 0.47 15.62 -15.95
N GLN A 262 0.40 15.42 -17.27
CA GLN A 262 -0.37 16.27 -18.17
C GLN A 262 -1.87 16.04 -17.91
N PRO A 263 -2.68 17.00 -17.45
CA PRO A 263 -4.12 16.79 -17.34
C PRO A 263 -4.74 16.62 -18.74
N LEU A 264 -5.76 15.77 -18.85
CA LEU A 264 -6.62 15.67 -20.04
C LEU A 264 -8.03 16.18 -19.72
N ALA A 265 -8.78 16.59 -20.73
CA ALA A 265 -10.13 17.11 -20.54
C ALA A 265 -11.08 16.02 -20.03
N GLN A 266 -11.09 14.87 -20.70
CA GLN A 266 -12.14 13.88 -20.49
C GLN A 266 -11.66 12.44 -20.67
N LEU A 267 -12.26 11.56 -19.87
CA LEU A 267 -12.27 10.12 -20.06
C LEU A 267 -13.73 9.68 -20.24
N THR A 268 -14.01 8.87 -21.24
CA THR A 268 -15.31 8.20 -21.42
C THR A 268 -15.13 6.71 -21.20
N ILE A 269 -15.90 6.10 -20.30
CA ILE A 269 -15.73 4.70 -19.88
C ILE A 269 -17.02 3.92 -20.01
N LYS A 270 -16.87 2.64 -20.36
CA LYS A 270 -17.96 1.68 -20.38
C LYS A 270 -18.04 0.96 -19.04
N THR A 271 -18.92 1.41 -18.16
CA THR A 271 -19.05 0.81 -16.83
C THR A 271 -20.45 0.94 -16.25
N ASP A 272 -20.74 0.12 -15.24
CA ASP A 272 -21.95 0.20 -14.41
C ASP A 272 -21.77 1.06 -13.16
N ILE A 273 -20.57 1.59 -12.91
CA ILE A 273 -20.31 2.49 -11.76
C ILE A 273 -21.19 3.73 -11.87
N LYS A 274 -22.03 3.95 -10.85
CA LYS A 274 -22.89 5.14 -10.70
C LYS A 274 -22.44 6.08 -9.59
N ASP A 275 -21.64 5.57 -8.64
CA ASP A 275 -21.14 6.33 -7.50
C ASP A 275 -20.20 7.43 -8.00
N GLN A 276 -20.58 8.69 -7.77
CA GLN A 276 -19.81 9.86 -8.20
C GLN A 276 -18.47 9.97 -7.49
N ASP A 277 -18.36 9.47 -6.26
CA ASP A 277 -17.10 9.48 -5.51
C ASP A 277 -16.10 8.52 -6.16
N LEU A 278 -16.56 7.34 -6.63
CA LEU A 278 -15.71 6.41 -7.39
C LEU A 278 -15.28 6.99 -8.74
N LEU A 279 -16.19 7.69 -9.44
CA LEU A 279 -15.83 8.37 -10.69
C LEU A 279 -14.79 9.47 -10.45
N SER A 280 -14.88 10.19 -9.33
CA SER A 280 -13.86 11.16 -8.90
C SER A 280 -12.51 10.50 -8.63
N VAL A 281 -12.50 9.34 -7.94
CA VAL A 281 -11.27 8.55 -7.73
C VAL A 281 -10.65 8.14 -9.06
N ILE A 282 -11.46 7.69 -10.04
CA ILE A 282 -10.96 7.36 -11.39
C ILE A 282 -10.40 8.61 -12.08
N ALA A 283 -11.12 9.75 -12.00
CA ALA A 283 -10.74 10.99 -12.64
C ALA A 283 -9.35 11.46 -12.20
N ASP A 284 -9.14 11.48 -10.88
CA ASP A 284 -7.88 11.90 -10.28
C ASP A 284 -6.72 10.95 -10.63
N GLU A 285 -6.99 9.64 -10.66
CA GLU A 285 -5.96 8.64 -10.96
C GLU A 285 -5.50 8.65 -12.41
N VAL A 286 -6.42 8.86 -13.35
CA VAL A 286 -6.10 9.00 -14.78
C VAL A 286 -5.62 10.43 -15.10
N ASN A 287 -5.82 11.36 -14.15
CA ASN A 287 -5.60 12.79 -14.27
C ASN A 287 -6.39 13.40 -15.44
N VAL A 288 -7.71 13.31 -15.33
CA VAL A 288 -8.67 13.92 -16.26
C VAL A 288 -9.61 14.86 -15.52
N LYS A 289 -10.12 15.89 -16.19
CA LYS A 289 -11.07 16.85 -15.58
C LYS A 289 -12.46 16.27 -15.39
N LYS A 290 -12.87 15.35 -16.26
CA LYS A 290 -14.21 14.75 -16.24
C LYS A 290 -14.18 13.28 -16.65
N VAL A 291 -14.98 12.47 -15.97
CA VAL A 291 -15.27 11.09 -16.38
C VAL A 291 -16.73 11.02 -16.82
N LEU A 292 -16.96 10.54 -18.03
CA LEU A 292 -18.28 10.25 -18.58
C LEU A 292 -18.48 8.74 -18.65
N VAL A 293 -19.70 8.30 -18.34
CA VAL A 293 -20.10 6.89 -18.46
C VAL A 293 -20.97 6.75 -19.69
N ASP A 294 -20.53 5.93 -20.65
CA ASP A 294 -21.31 5.57 -21.84
C ASP A 294 -21.33 4.05 -22.01
N ARG A 295 -22.52 3.46 -21.87
CA ARG A 295 -22.72 2.01 -21.99
C ARG A 295 -22.68 1.50 -23.43
N ASN A 296 -22.90 2.40 -24.40
CA ASN A 296 -22.91 2.07 -25.82
C ASN A 296 -21.52 2.17 -26.46
N LEU A 297 -20.50 2.51 -25.67
CA LEU A 297 -19.13 2.59 -26.13
C LEU A 297 -18.68 1.23 -26.70
N THR A 298 -18.09 1.26 -27.89
CA THR A 298 -17.52 0.09 -28.54
C THR A 298 -16.28 -0.41 -27.82
N GLU A 299 -15.45 0.51 -27.32
CA GLU A 299 -14.27 0.20 -26.51
C GLU A 299 -14.58 0.31 -25.01
N GLU A 300 -13.69 -0.21 -24.16
CA GLU A 300 -13.85 -0.15 -22.69
C GLU A 300 -13.60 1.27 -22.13
N ALA A 301 -12.73 2.05 -22.78
CA ALA A 301 -12.39 3.41 -22.38
C ALA A 301 -11.89 4.22 -23.59
N VAL A 302 -12.22 5.51 -23.64
CA VAL A 302 -11.75 6.47 -24.65
C VAL A 302 -11.29 7.75 -23.97
N LEU A 303 -10.07 8.18 -24.26
CA LEU A 303 -9.48 9.42 -23.75
C LEU A 303 -9.63 10.56 -24.76
N ASP A 304 -9.99 11.74 -24.27
CA ASP A 304 -9.83 12.97 -25.04
C ASP A 304 -8.36 13.39 -25.02
N LEU A 305 -7.69 13.25 -26.17
CA LEU A 305 -6.26 13.55 -26.34
C LEU A 305 -6.02 15.00 -26.77
N ILE A 306 -7.06 15.81 -26.94
CA ILE A 306 -6.92 17.22 -27.34
C ILE A 306 -6.39 18.02 -26.15
N LEU A 307 -5.21 18.61 -26.32
CA LEU A 307 -4.58 19.48 -25.32
C LEU A 307 -4.93 20.94 -25.61
N THR A 308 -5.84 21.52 -24.83
CA THR A 308 -6.10 22.96 -24.87
C THR A 308 -4.90 23.72 -24.28
N PRO A 309 -4.71 25.02 -24.62
CA PRO A 309 -3.66 25.85 -24.04
C PRO A 309 -3.64 25.80 -22.50
N GLU A 310 -4.81 25.83 -21.87
CA GLU A 310 -4.96 25.79 -20.41
C GLU A 310 -4.48 24.45 -19.83
N LEU A 311 -4.80 23.33 -20.48
CA LEU A 311 -4.34 22.01 -20.05
C LEU A 311 -2.82 21.88 -20.20
N MET A 312 -2.23 22.41 -21.29
CA MET A 312 -0.78 22.43 -21.47
C MET A 312 -0.09 23.24 -20.39
N GLU A 313 -0.59 24.44 -20.08
CA GLU A 313 -0.06 25.28 -19.00
C GLU A 313 -0.12 24.57 -17.64
N GLU A 314 -1.23 23.90 -17.32
CA GLU A 314 -1.35 23.14 -16.07
C GLU A 314 -0.38 21.94 -16.02
N GLY A 315 -0.16 21.27 -17.16
CA GLY A 315 0.85 20.22 -17.29
C GLY A 315 2.27 20.74 -17.00
N LYS A 316 2.64 21.87 -17.61
CA LYS A 316 3.93 22.55 -17.38
C LYS A 316 4.11 22.91 -15.91
N LEU A 317 3.07 23.45 -15.27
CA LEU A 317 3.08 23.82 -13.86
C LEU A 317 3.35 22.61 -12.94
N ARG A 318 2.71 21.47 -13.23
CA ARG A 318 2.91 20.23 -12.45
C ARG A 318 4.31 19.65 -12.64
N GLU A 319 4.84 19.70 -13.86
CA GLU A 319 6.19 19.23 -14.14
C GLU A 319 7.24 20.12 -13.44
N LEU A 320 7.03 21.44 -13.47
CA LEU A 320 7.88 22.41 -12.76
C LEU A 320 7.84 22.22 -11.24
N THR A 321 6.64 22.02 -10.68
CA THR A 321 6.46 21.71 -9.25
C THR A 321 7.24 20.46 -8.85
N ARG A 322 7.19 19.39 -9.66
CA ARG A 322 7.96 18.17 -9.41
C ARG A 322 9.46 18.43 -9.45
N ALA A 323 9.94 19.12 -10.47
CA ALA A 323 11.36 19.40 -10.62
C ALA A 323 11.90 20.17 -9.39
N ILE A 324 11.18 21.18 -8.91
CA ILE A 324 11.55 21.92 -7.69
C ILE A 324 11.56 21.01 -6.46
N GLN A 325 10.57 20.12 -6.31
CA GLN A 325 10.53 19.17 -5.19
C GLN A 325 11.67 18.15 -5.22
N GLU A 326 12.12 17.74 -6.42
CA GLU A 326 13.30 16.89 -6.57
C GLU A 326 14.57 17.59 -6.12
N VAL A 327 14.77 18.85 -6.52
CA VAL A 327 15.89 19.68 -6.04
C VAL A 327 15.87 19.81 -4.51
N ARG A 328 14.70 20.05 -3.91
CA ARG A 328 14.55 20.10 -2.43
C ARG A 328 14.98 18.79 -1.77
N LYS A 329 14.62 17.65 -2.37
CA LYS A 329 14.97 16.32 -1.86
C LYS A 329 16.46 16.04 -1.98
N GLU A 330 17.09 16.41 -3.09
CA GLU A 330 18.54 16.30 -3.28
C GLU A 330 19.31 17.16 -2.26
N MET A 331 18.80 18.35 -1.97
CA MET A 331 19.32 19.23 -0.93
C MET A 331 18.94 18.80 0.50
N LYS A 332 18.27 17.64 0.67
CA LYS A 332 17.87 17.06 1.96
C LYS A 332 16.98 17.97 2.82
N PHE A 333 16.10 18.76 2.20
CA PHE A 333 15.09 19.51 2.93
C PHE A 333 14.07 18.55 3.57
N ASN A 334 13.70 18.84 4.82
CA ASN A 334 12.56 18.19 5.46
C ASN A 334 11.25 18.73 4.87
N PRO A 335 10.15 17.95 4.91
CA PRO A 335 8.86 18.38 4.37
C PRO A 335 8.33 19.71 4.95
N GLN A 336 8.68 20.03 6.19
CA GLN A 336 8.23 21.27 6.87
C GLN A 336 9.14 22.47 6.60
N ASP A 337 10.35 22.27 6.09
CA ASP A 337 11.30 23.35 5.87
C ASP A 337 10.77 24.34 4.83
N LYS A 338 10.87 25.65 5.09
CA LYS A 338 10.59 26.68 4.08
C LYS A 338 11.85 27.00 3.29
N ALA A 339 11.67 27.40 2.03
CA ALA A 339 12.78 27.82 1.17
C ALA A 339 12.47 29.13 0.46
N SER A 340 13.47 29.95 0.19
CA SER A 340 13.40 30.98 -0.85
C SER A 340 13.92 30.39 -2.16
N MET A 341 13.37 30.86 -3.27
CA MET A 341 13.74 30.43 -4.61
C MET A 341 14.11 31.64 -5.46
N GLU A 342 15.33 31.64 -5.98
CA GLU A 342 15.75 32.50 -7.08
C GLU A 342 15.73 31.70 -8.39
N PHE A 343 15.40 32.34 -9.50
CA PHE A 343 15.41 31.69 -10.80
C PHE A 343 15.88 32.61 -11.95
N SER A 344 16.41 31.99 -13.00
CA SER A 344 16.74 32.63 -14.28
C SER A 344 16.27 31.75 -15.47
N GLY A 345 15.95 32.37 -16.59
CA GLY A 345 15.48 31.69 -17.81
C GLY A 345 15.15 32.68 -18.94
N ASN A 346 14.66 32.15 -20.07
CA ASN A 346 14.18 32.98 -21.19
C ASN A 346 12.86 33.71 -20.84
N ASP A 347 12.40 34.59 -21.74
CA ASP A 347 11.18 35.40 -21.51
C ASP A 347 9.92 34.54 -21.27
N ASP A 348 9.83 33.38 -21.93
CA ASP A 348 8.72 32.42 -21.73
C ASP A 348 8.73 31.84 -20.31
N VAL A 349 9.90 31.46 -19.79
CA VAL A 349 10.05 31.02 -18.39
C VAL A 349 9.69 32.15 -17.43
N VAL A 350 10.20 33.36 -17.67
CA VAL A 350 9.97 34.50 -16.78
C VAL A 350 8.49 34.84 -16.70
N SER A 351 7.79 34.87 -17.83
CA SER A 351 6.35 35.13 -17.88
C SER A 351 5.55 34.01 -17.20
N PHE A 352 5.91 32.74 -17.42
CA PHE A 352 5.23 31.60 -16.81
C PHE A 352 5.40 31.55 -15.30
N VAL A 353 6.64 31.71 -14.79
CA VAL A 353 6.91 31.69 -13.34
C VAL A 353 6.29 32.91 -12.64
N LYS A 354 6.23 34.08 -13.30
CA LYS A 354 5.50 35.24 -12.77
C LYS A 354 3.99 34.98 -12.69
N LYS A 355 3.40 34.35 -13.71
CA LYS A 355 1.97 34.01 -13.76
C LYS A 355 1.55 33.00 -12.68
N TYR A 356 2.38 31.98 -12.42
CA TYR A 356 2.06 30.90 -11.48
C TYR A 356 2.89 30.90 -10.19
N GLY A 357 3.59 31.99 -9.88
CA GLY A 357 4.55 32.06 -8.78
C GLY A 357 3.96 31.75 -7.40
N ASP A 358 2.76 32.26 -7.12
CA ASP A 358 2.06 32.01 -5.85
C ASP A 358 1.66 30.53 -5.70
N GLU A 359 1.17 29.93 -6.78
CA GLU A 359 0.76 28.53 -6.79
C GLU A 359 1.97 27.60 -6.65
N LEU A 360 3.07 27.92 -7.34
CA LEU A 360 4.35 27.23 -7.16
C LEU A 360 4.84 27.33 -5.73
N ALA A 361 4.82 28.53 -5.13
CA ALA A 361 5.27 28.74 -3.75
C ALA A 361 4.46 27.90 -2.76
N LYS A 362 3.13 27.86 -2.91
CA LYS A 362 2.26 27.04 -2.06
C LYS A 362 2.53 25.54 -2.23
N LYS A 363 2.61 25.05 -3.48
CA LYS A 363 2.81 23.61 -3.76
C LYS A 363 4.23 23.11 -3.45
N THR A 364 5.21 24.01 -3.41
CA THR A 364 6.62 23.66 -3.16
C THR A 364 7.15 24.11 -1.80
N ASN A 365 6.26 24.58 -0.91
CA ASN A 365 6.57 25.08 0.44
C ASN A 365 7.68 26.15 0.43
N LEU A 366 7.55 27.13 -0.48
CA LEU A 366 8.40 28.32 -0.50
C LEU A 366 7.86 29.36 0.47
N GLY A 367 8.75 30.11 1.11
CA GLY A 367 8.39 31.20 2.02
C GLY A 367 7.89 32.45 1.30
N SER A 368 8.18 32.57 0.01
CA SER A 368 7.79 33.69 -0.86
C SER A 368 7.62 33.22 -2.30
N THR A 369 7.07 34.08 -3.15
CA THR A 369 7.09 33.88 -4.60
C THR A 369 8.52 33.76 -5.12
N PRO A 370 8.77 32.93 -6.16
CA PRO A 370 10.08 32.84 -6.79
C PRO A 370 10.56 34.20 -7.32
N VAL A 371 11.81 34.55 -7.04
CA VAL A 371 12.40 35.85 -7.39
C VAL A 371 13.25 35.71 -8.65
N LEU A 372 13.01 36.54 -9.65
CA LEU A 372 13.83 36.60 -10.86
C LEU A 372 15.20 37.20 -10.53
N ASN A 373 16.27 36.47 -10.83
CA ASN A 373 17.65 36.94 -10.73
C ASN A 373 18.44 36.42 -11.94
N VAL A 374 18.84 37.31 -12.86
CA VAL A 374 19.49 36.92 -14.12
C VAL A 374 20.85 36.23 -13.88
N ASP A 375 21.50 36.54 -12.76
CA ASP A 375 22.78 35.98 -12.34
C ASP A 375 22.61 34.75 -11.41
N THR A 376 21.42 34.13 -11.37
CA THR A 376 21.20 32.91 -10.57
C THR A 376 22.16 31.80 -11.00
N VAL A 377 23.10 31.48 -10.11
CA VAL A 377 23.92 30.27 -10.19
C VAL A 377 23.27 29.20 -9.31
N GLY A 378 22.86 28.09 -9.93
CA GLY A 378 22.12 27.04 -9.25
C GLY A 378 21.96 25.78 -10.09
N GLN A 379 20.98 24.95 -9.73
CA GLN A 379 20.67 23.73 -10.48
C GLN A 379 19.81 24.07 -11.71
N SER A 380 20.17 23.52 -12.85
CA SER A 380 19.35 23.59 -14.06
C SER A 380 18.24 22.55 -13.98
N ILE A 381 17.00 22.98 -14.21
CA ILE A 381 15.82 22.11 -14.26
C ILE A 381 15.12 22.25 -15.61
N VAL A 382 14.56 21.14 -16.08
CA VAL A 382 13.80 21.05 -17.33
C VAL A 382 12.40 20.56 -17.01
N ALA A 383 11.39 21.34 -17.39
CA ALA A 383 9.98 21.04 -17.22
C ALA A 383 9.25 21.21 -18.56
N GLU A 384 9.08 20.08 -19.28
CA GLU A 384 8.63 20.07 -20.68
C GLU A 384 9.55 20.93 -21.58
N ASP A 385 9.04 22.06 -22.09
CA ASP A 385 9.78 23.02 -22.92
C ASP A 385 10.40 24.18 -22.13
N LEU A 386 10.15 24.25 -20.81
CA LEU A 386 10.72 25.26 -19.93
C LEU A 386 12.08 24.81 -19.39
N THR A 387 13.14 25.56 -19.70
CA THR A 387 14.48 25.34 -19.15
C THR A 387 14.87 26.55 -18.30
N LEU A 388 15.12 26.31 -17.01
CA LEU A 388 15.43 27.38 -16.06
C LEU A 388 16.49 26.95 -15.05
N THR A 389 17.27 27.91 -14.56
CA THR A 389 18.23 27.69 -13.48
C THR A 389 17.61 28.18 -12.19
N ILE A 390 17.63 27.35 -11.15
CA ILE A 390 17.03 27.67 -9.85
C ILE A 390 18.05 27.57 -8.73
N ARG A 391 17.94 28.45 -7.75
CA ARG A 391 18.69 28.40 -6.49
C ARG A 391 17.70 28.40 -5.33
N LEU A 392 17.71 27.31 -4.56
CA LEU A 392 16.94 27.21 -3.33
C LEU A 392 17.83 27.51 -2.13
N VAL A 393 17.33 28.32 -1.20
CA VAL A 393 17.98 28.61 0.08
C VAL A 393 16.98 28.31 1.20
N LYS A 394 17.41 27.52 2.19
CA LYS A 394 16.58 27.19 3.36
C LYS A 394 16.40 28.46 4.21
N ILE A 395 15.16 28.70 4.64
CA ILE A 395 14.79 29.83 5.52
C ILE A 395 14.56 29.31 6.94
#